data_AF-A0A3R7D8I8-F1
#
_entry.id   AF-A0A3R7D8I8-F1
#
_cell.length_a   1.000
_cell.length_b   1.000
_cell.length_c   1.000
_cell.angle_alpha   90.00
_cell.angle_beta   90.00
_cell.angle_gamma   90.00
#
_symmetry.space_group_name_H-M   'P 1'
#
loop_
_entity.id
_entity.type
_entity.pdbx_description
1 polymer ?
#
loop_
_entity_poly.entity_id
_entity_poly.type
_entity_poly.pdbx_seq_one_letter_code
_entity_poly.pdbx_strand_id
1 'polypeptide(L)'
;MENNNRFKSPVTIQKIAINFYLCLVALYFCLASAHLINILINLTVESNVGLYFEFINASADRNIVYFLNFLTMVYITTKSRKISLVLLYTIYMFASYFVFTQITDLLIILTSFIILAWFLTIPQPFSTMSRKKAVSLAAVYLILILVIVVFSALTCWFIFPFLPTLSQEGTCKYLVDLETKMFLLTGCLAPIFTILFLFSWIAKLPFPYVSLILKRLRIILFNQRRNSLDNTYYKKLLSLLFLTCSITLSLLVTVYPYMLGLNVDTRPIGVDAPFYEESLTKSASDDFLSVLANFFFTHPDRPLSLLILHVAKCVSGLSALTVVQFSPVVLGPVLVLAVYFFMKEVNSQSCMPLLASFLSVSSFHILVGLYGFFLSNWMALIELYLFMGLFFGSVRRKSHLRMIAAILLSVSLLFTHSWTWGMAIGVLFTYLIITIIFKRERLGESRFESRYLLIVILVNVLAGVTRNYVLGRVVGDFETVNFAQETVSMGALVFLWEDLMYTFLHTMYGFFVNPLALFLAVLGAFTTVLDDKPVNRYLTSWLLASCTFFVLGSGWVIKSRILLNLPLPIFEAVGLASIGSVVQKVFESGRMLTIKILVILLVLLVNLNYAFRCAFMLSQI
;
A
#
# COMPACT_ATOMS: atom_id res chain seq x y z
N MET A 1 -36.41 39.33 -45.32
CA MET A 1 -36.75 38.15 -44.49
C MET A 1 -36.07 36.95 -45.11
N GLU A 2 -34.79 36.74 -44.79
CA GLU A 2 -34.02 35.59 -45.28
C GLU A 2 -33.83 34.57 -44.17
N ASN A 3 -34.10 33.33 -44.57
CA ASN A 3 -34.37 32.17 -43.76
C ASN A 3 -33.07 31.61 -43.17
N ASN A 4 -32.63 32.13 -42.02
CA ASN A 4 -31.43 31.64 -41.33
C ASN A 4 -31.77 30.43 -40.44
N ASN A 5 -32.41 29.40 -41.02
CA ASN A 5 -32.54 28.09 -40.41
C ASN A 5 -31.21 27.35 -40.51
N ARG A 6 -30.23 27.80 -39.71
CA ARG A 6 -29.04 27.01 -39.43
C ARG A 6 -29.50 25.72 -38.77
N PHE A 7 -29.19 24.59 -39.40
CA PHE A 7 -29.25 23.25 -38.84
C PHE A 7 -28.70 23.26 -37.41
N LYS A 8 -29.58 23.41 -36.41
CA LYS A 8 -29.25 23.07 -35.04
C LYS A 8 -29.07 21.57 -35.07
N SER A 9 -27.81 21.10 -35.11
CA SER A 9 -27.55 19.69 -34.91
C SER A 9 -28.30 19.27 -33.63
N PRO A 10 -28.99 18.13 -33.65
CA PRO A 10 -29.76 17.72 -32.49
C PRO A 10 -28.79 17.65 -31.32
N VAL A 11 -29.14 18.31 -30.21
CA VAL A 11 -28.31 18.48 -29.00
C VAL A 11 -27.67 17.16 -28.54
N THR A 12 -28.32 16.03 -28.84
CA THR A 12 -27.84 14.66 -28.66
C THR A 12 -26.54 14.36 -29.43
N ILE A 13 -26.45 14.68 -30.73
CA ILE A 13 -25.25 14.42 -31.55
C ILE A 13 -24.07 15.23 -31.03
N GLN A 14 -24.30 16.51 -30.70
CA GLN A 14 -23.25 17.35 -30.14
C GLN A 14 -22.71 16.80 -28.80
N LYS A 15 -23.60 16.28 -27.95
CA LYS A 15 -23.23 15.67 -26.67
C LYS A 15 -22.43 14.37 -26.86
N ILE A 16 -22.80 13.53 -27.83
CA ILE A 16 -22.07 12.30 -28.17
C ILE A 16 -20.66 12.65 -28.67
N ALA A 17 -20.54 13.62 -29.58
CA ALA A 17 -19.26 14.05 -30.11
C ALA A 17 -18.32 14.60 -29.01
N ILE A 18 -18.83 15.38 -28.06
CA ILE A 18 -18.03 15.89 -26.93
C ILE A 18 -17.56 14.75 -26.02
N ASN A 19 -18.43 13.77 -25.73
CA ASN A 19 -18.06 12.61 -24.94
C ASN A 19 -16.97 11.78 -25.63
N PHE A 20 -17.11 11.54 -26.93
CA PHE A 20 -16.11 10.82 -27.72
C PHE A 20 -14.78 11.56 -27.75
N TYR A 21 -14.81 12.89 -27.95
CA TYR A 21 -13.61 13.72 -27.88
C TYR A 21 -12.89 13.63 -26.52
N LEU A 22 -13.62 13.71 -25.41
CA LEU A 22 -13.03 13.61 -24.08
C LEU A 22 -12.46 12.22 -23.79
N CYS A 23 -13.04 11.16 -24.39
CA CYS A 23 -12.47 9.82 -24.37
C CYS A 23 -11.14 9.76 -25.12
N LEU A 24 -11.06 10.36 -26.32
CA LEU A 24 -9.82 10.47 -27.09
C LEU A 24 -8.73 11.25 -26.36
N VAL A 25 -9.10 12.35 -25.69
CA VAL A 25 -8.17 13.12 -24.86
C VAL A 25 -7.63 12.28 -23.70
N ALA A 26 -8.49 11.49 -23.04
CA ALA A 26 -8.06 10.58 -21.98
C ALA A 26 -7.13 9.47 -22.50
N LEU A 27 -7.44 8.89 -23.66
CA LEU A 27 -6.60 7.89 -24.32
C LEU A 27 -5.23 8.47 -24.71
N TYR A 28 -5.22 9.69 -25.26
CA TYR A 28 -4.00 10.42 -25.56
C TYR A 28 -3.15 10.64 -24.30
N PHE A 29 -3.74 11.14 -23.21
CA PHE A 29 -3.01 11.32 -21.95
C PHE A 29 -2.36 10.02 -21.46
N CYS A 30 -3.07 8.89 -21.57
CA CYS A 30 -2.53 7.60 -21.15
C CYS A 30 -1.33 7.16 -22.02
N LEU A 31 -1.51 7.10 -23.34
CA LEU A 31 -0.48 6.59 -24.25
C LEU A 31 0.71 7.55 -24.39
N ALA A 32 0.45 8.85 -24.46
CA ALA A 32 1.51 9.86 -24.53
C ALA A 32 2.34 9.90 -23.25
N SER A 33 1.75 9.65 -22.08
CA SER A 33 2.52 9.54 -20.83
C SER A 33 3.46 8.34 -20.88
N ALA A 34 2.99 7.16 -21.30
CA ALA A 34 3.84 5.98 -21.44
C ALA A 34 5.00 6.21 -22.44
N HIS A 35 4.71 6.87 -23.57
CA HIS A 35 5.74 7.21 -24.56
C HIS A 35 6.74 8.26 -24.04
N LEU A 36 6.26 9.27 -23.32
CA LEU A 36 7.11 10.28 -22.68
C LEU A 36 8.12 9.64 -21.71
N ILE A 37 7.67 8.63 -20.98
CA ILE A 37 8.51 7.90 -20.04
C ILE A 37 9.63 7.14 -20.78
N ASN A 38 9.33 6.45 -21.89
CA ASN A 38 10.36 5.80 -22.70
C ASN A 38 11.45 6.76 -23.14
N ILE A 39 11.04 7.95 -23.61
CA ILE A 39 11.96 8.99 -24.04
C ILE A 39 12.86 9.42 -22.86
N LEU A 40 12.27 9.66 -21.69
CA LEU A 40 13.03 10.06 -20.50
C LEU A 40 14.02 9.00 -20.03
N ILE A 41 13.64 7.71 -20.06
CA ILE A 41 14.55 6.60 -19.72
C ILE A 41 15.72 6.55 -20.72
N ASN A 42 15.42 6.58 -22.02
CA ASN A 42 16.45 6.53 -23.05
C ASN A 42 17.43 7.72 -23.00
N LEU A 43 16.96 8.88 -22.55
CA LEU A 43 17.80 10.08 -22.37
C LEU A 43 18.66 10.04 -21.10
N THR A 44 18.31 9.22 -20.11
CA THR A 44 18.96 9.21 -18.80
C THR A 44 19.88 8.01 -18.56
N VAL A 45 19.65 6.89 -19.23
CA VAL A 45 20.47 5.69 -19.08
C VAL A 45 21.50 5.65 -20.23
N GLU A 46 22.80 5.70 -19.89
CA GLU A 46 23.92 5.73 -20.86
C GLU A 46 24.06 4.47 -21.75
N SER A 47 23.18 3.47 -21.58
CA SER A 47 23.15 2.25 -22.39
C SER A 47 21.81 2.10 -23.13
N ASN A 48 21.85 1.38 -24.27
CA ASN A 48 20.68 0.91 -25.01
C ASN A 48 19.85 -0.08 -24.17
N VAL A 49 19.30 0.38 -23.05
CA VAL A 49 18.14 -0.25 -22.44
C VAL A 49 17.06 -0.10 -23.51
N GLY A 50 16.65 -1.20 -24.15
CA GLY A 50 15.62 -1.18 -25.17
C GLY A 50 14.36 -0.46 -24.69
N LEU A 51 13.42 -0.20 -25.61
CA LEU A 51 12.20 0.53 -25.26
C LEU A 51 11.47 -0.14 -24.09
N TYR A 52 11.28 0.63 -23.01
CA TYR A 52 10.69 0.13 -21.78
C TYR A 52 9.22 -0.24 -22.05
N PHE A 53 8.43 0.66 -22.63
CA PHE A 53 7.03 0.44 -22.99
C PHE A 53 6.87 0.21 -24.49
N GLU A 54 6.45 -0.98 -24.89
CA GLU A 54 5.96 -1.23 -26.25
C GLU A 54 4.57 -1.87 -26.14
N PHE A 55 3.55 -1.19 -26.66
CA PHE A 55 2.19 -1.72 -26.74
C PHE A 55 2.05 -2.63 -27.97
N ILE A 56 2.59 -2.19 -29.12
CA ILE A 56 2.65 -2.98 -30.35
C ILE A 56 4.10 -3.06 -30.83
N ASN A 57 4.69 -1.90 -31.09
CA ASN A 57 6.12 -1.69 -31.34
C ASN A 57 6.39 -0.18 -31.30
N ALA A 58 7.65 0.19 -31.11
CA ALA A 58 8.14 1.57 -31.08
C ALA A 58 7.47 2.53 -32.08
N SER A 59 7.43 2.11 -33.34
CA SER A 59 6.98 2.93 -34.47
C SER A 59 5.46 3.07 -34.49
N ALA A 60 4.74 1.96 -34.30
CA ALA A 60 3.29 1.94 -34.22
C ALA A 60 2.79 2.78 -33.04
N ASP A 61 3.42 2.65 -31.86
CA ASP A 61 3.04 3.39 -30.66
C ASP A 61 3.25 4.90 -30.86
N ARG A 62 4.40 5.29 -31.43
CA ARG A 62 4.67 6.68 -31.82
C ARG A 62 3.60 7.18 -32.79
N ASN A 63 3.29 6.42 -33.85
CA ASN A 63 2.26 6.80 -34.83
C ASN A 63 0.88 6.99 -34.20
N ILE A 64 0.49 6.11 -33.27
CA ILE A 64 -0.77 6.20 -32.54
C ILE A 64 -0.80 7.48 -31.68
N VAL A 65 0.28 7.78 -30.94
CA VAL A 65 0.37 9.00 -30.11
C VAL A 65 0.27 10.25 -30.98
N TYR A 66 0.94 10.29 -32.13
CA TYR A 66 0.87 11.41 -33.06
C TYR A 66 -0.52 11.56 -33.69
N PHE A 67 -1.15 10.46 -34.09
CA PHE A 67 -2.50 10.45 -34.64
C PHE A 67 -3.53 10.94 -33.62
N LEU A 68 -3.45 10.46 -32.38
CA LEU A 68 -4.32 10.93 -31.29
C LEU A 68 -4.08 12.41 -30.96
N ASN A 69 -2.81 12.85 -30.96
CA ASN A 69 -2.51 14.27 -30.78
C ASN A 69 -3.14 15.11 -31.88
N PHE A 70 -2.95 14.72 -33.14
CA PHE A 70 -3.55 15.38 -34.28
C PHE A 70 -5.07 15.48 -34.14
N LEU A 71 -5.74 14.36 -33.85
CA LEU A 71 -7.19 14.31 -33.72
C LEU A 71 -7.70 15.19 -32.56
N THR A 72 -6.97 15.21 -31.43
CA THR A 72 -7.34 16.05 -30.27
C THR A 72 -7.13 17.54 -30.54
N MET A 73 -6.09 17.90 -31.31
CA MET A 73 -5.79 19.28 -31.70
C MET A 73 -6.73 19.82 -32.77
N VAL A 74 -7.15 19.02 -33.76
CA VAL A 74 -8.11 19.41 -34.81
C VAL A 74 -9.43 19.94 -34.21
N TYR A 75 -9.88 19.36 -33.09
CA TYR A 75 -11.05 19.88 -32.40
C TYR A 75 -10.82 21.26 -31.78
N ILE A 76 -9.64 21.51 -31.22
CA ILE A 76 -9.27 22.79 -30.62
C ILE A 76 -9.11 23.86 -31.72
N THR A 77 -8.56 23.49 -32.88
CA THR A 77 -8.36 24.40 -34.03
C THR A 77 -9.70 24.92 -34.53
N THR A 78 -10.64 23.99 -34.81
CA THR A 78 -11.97 24.28 -35.34
C THR A 78 -12.77 25.16 -34.39
N LYS A 79 -12.58 24.99 -33.08
CA LYS A 79 -13.27 25.81 -32.07
C LYS A 79 -12.63 27.19 -31.84
N SER A 80 -11.30 27.30 -31.79
CA SER A 80 -10.63 28.53 -31.36
C SER A 80 -10.70 29.69 -32.35
N ARG A 81 -11.13 29.44 -33.61
CA ARG A 81 -11.13 30.40 -34.75
C ARG A 81 -9.77 31.06 -35.04
N LYS A 82 -8.70 30.70 -34.31
CA LYS A 82 -7.32 31.13 -34.53
C LYS A 82 -6.60 30.07 -35.37
N ILE A 83 -7.05 29.92 -36.61
CA ILE A 83 -6.58 28.88 -37.53
C ILE A 83 -5.06 28.97 -37.74
N SER A 84 -4.46 30.17 -37.76
CA SER A 84 -3.04 30.37 -38.04
C SER A 84 -2.09 29.72 -37.03
N LEU A 85 -2.30 29.90 -35.72
CA LEU A 85 -1.41 29.36 -34.68
C LEU A 85 -1.47 27.83 -34.62
N VAL A 86 -2.66 27.26 -34.84
CA VAL A 86 -2.79 25.81 -34.75
C VAL A 86 -2.46 25.11 -36.06
N LEU A 87 -2.62 25.77 -37.21
CA LEU A 87 -2.06 25.33 -38.48
C LEU A 87 -0.52 25.27 -38.41
N LEU A 88 0.10 26.28 -37.80
CA LEU A 88 1.55 26.30 -37.58
C LEU A 88 2.00 25.15 -36.66
N TYR A 89 1.21 24.85 -35.62
CA TYR A 89 1.45 23.70 -34.75
C TYR A 89 1.25 22.36 -35.47
N THR A 90 0.22 22.19 -36.30
CA THR A 90 0.07 20.97 -37.11
C THR A 90 1.15 20.81 -38.16
N ILE A 91 1.62 21.90 -38.78
CA ILE A 91 2.77 21.87 -39.69
C ILE A 91 4.04 21.47 -38.93
N TYR A 92 4.26 22.03 -37.74
CA TYR A 92 5.38 21.65 -36.87
C TYR A 92 5.33 20.17 -36.46
N MET A 93 4.13 19.66 -36.12
CA MET A 93 3.89 18.24 -35.83
C MET A 93 4.24 17.36 -37.03
N PHE A 94 3.79 17.75 -38.23
CA PHE A 94 4.03 17.01 -39.46
C PHE A 94 5.51 17.03 -39.85
N ALA A 95 6.19 18.16 -39.69
CA ALA A 95 7.63 18.28 -39.90
C ALA A 95 8.42 17.41 -38.90
N SER A 96 8.04 17.46 -37.62
CA SER A 96 8.70 16.69 -36.55
C SER A 96 8.50 15.18 -36.66
N TYR A 97 7.40 14.74 -37.31
CA TYR A 97 7.19 13.34 -37.63
C TYR A 97 8.35 12.76 -38.47
N PHE A 98 8.85 13.54 -39.44
CA PHE A 98 9.95 13.15 -40.34
C PHE A 98 11.35 13.26 -39.72
N VAL A 99 11.53 14.09 -38.69
CA VAL A 99 12.86 14.37 -38.11
C VAL A 99 13.32 13.26 -37.15
N PHE A 100 12.43 12.37 -36.68
CA PHE A 100 12.70 11.24 -35.78
C PHE A 100 13.74 11.56 -34.67
N THR A 101 13.48 12.59 -33.85
CA THR A 101 14.33 12.88 -32.68
C THR A 101 13.55 12.76 -31.38
N GLN A 102 14.11 12.10 -30.38
CA GLN A 102 13.49 11.95 -29.06
C GLN A 102 13.17 13.31 -28.40
N ILE A 103 14.01 14.33 -28.64
CA ILE A 103 13.80 15.68 -28.13
C ILE A 103 12.56 16.34 -28.77
N THR A 104 12.33 16.17 -30.08
CA THR A 104 11.12 16.70 -30.72
C THR A 104 9.87 16.05 -30.17
N ASP A 105 9.91 14.73 -29.94
CA ASP A 105 8.77 13.96 -29.43
C ASP A 105 8.43 14.39 -28.00
N LEU A 106 9.44 14.60 -27.15
CA LEU A 106 9.32 15.16 -25.80
C LEU A 106 8.61 16.53 -25.83
N LEU A 107 9.11 17.47 -26.63
CA LEU A 107 8.55 18.83 -26.72
C LEU A 107 7.11 18.81 -27.24
N ILE A 108 6.82 17.97 -28.23
CA ILE A 108 5.46 17.79 -28.77
C ILE A 108 4.49 17.31 -27.71
N ILE A 109 4.85 16.27 -26.96
CA ILE A 109 3.96 15.71 -25.93
C ILE A 109 3.74 16.72 -24.81
N LEU A 110 4.80 17.38 -24.32
CA LEU A 110 4.69 18.38 -23.26
C LEU A 110 3.86 19.60 -23.69
N THR A 111 4.08 20.12 -24.90
CA THR A 111 3.27 21.23 -25.43
C THR A 111 1.80 20.83 -25.58
N SER A 112 1.53 19.60 -26.05
CA SER A 112 0.18 19.07 -26.18
C SER A 112 -0.52 18.94 -24.83
N PHE A 113 0.17 18.44 -23.80
CA PHE A 113 -0.36 18.36 -22.44
C PHE A 113 -0.73 19.74 -21.90
N ILE A 114 0.13 20.75 -22.10
CA ILE A 114 -0.14 22.14 -21.68
C ILE A 114 -1.37 22.69 -22.41
N ILE A 115 -1.45 22.52 -23.74
CA ILE A 115 -2.56 23.03 -24.56
C ILE A 115 -3.88 22.35 -24.16
N LEU A 116 -3.89 21.02 -23.98
CA LEU A 116 -5.08 20.27 -23.59
C LEU A 116 -5.54 20.61 -22.18
N ALA A 117 -4.61 20.69 -21.21
CA ALA A 117 -4.92 21.10 -19.85
C ALA A 117 -5.48 22.52 -19.81
N TRP A 118 -4.88 23.45 -20.56
CA TRP A 118 -5.39 24.80 -20.71
C TRP A 118 -6.79 24.82 -21.31
N PHE A 119 -7.01 24.12 -22.42
CA PHE A 119 -8.32 24.03 -23.08
C PHE A 119 -9.41 23.51 -22.14
N LEU A 120 -9.15 22.41 -21.42
CA LEU A 120 -10.11 21.83 -20.47
C LEU A 120 -10.40 22.72 -19.26
N THR A 121 -9.51 23.67 -18.94
CA THR A 121 -9.64 24.57 -17.79
C THR A 121 -10.22 25.95 -18.11
N ILE A 122 -10.49 26.25 -19.38
CA ILE A 122 -11.26 27.44 -19.80
C ILE A 122 -12.69 27.39 -19.21
N PRO A 123 -13.34 28.53 -18.89
CA PRO A 123 -14.69 28.53 -18.28
C PRO A 123 -15.76 27.72 -19.03
N GLN A 124 -15.72 27.74 -20.38
CA GLN A 124 -16.63 27.00 -21.25
C GLN A 124 -15.85 26.23 -22.35
N PRO A 125 -15.25 25.07 -22.00
CA PRO A 125 -14.46 24.27 -22.94
C PRO A 125 -15.34 23.66 -24.04
N PHE A 126 -16.67 23.58 -23.82
CA PHE A 126 -17.66 23.23 -24.84
C PHE A 126 -18.90 24.13 -24.67
N SER A 127 -19.64 24.41 -25.75
CA SER A 127 -20.81 25.29 -25.67
C SER A 127 -21.96 24.72 -24.82
N THR A 128 -21.99 23.40 -24.63
CA THR A 128 -23.02 22.68 -23.86
C THR A 128 -22.50 22.12 -22.52
N MET A 129 -21.24 22.35 -22.16
CA MET A 129 -20.61 21.72 -20.99
C MET A 129 -19.71 22.71 -20.23
N SER A 130 -19.96 22.83 -18.92
CA SER A 130 -19.13 23.63 -18.01
C SER A 130 -17.72 23.04 -17.85
N ARG A 131 -16.75 23.88 -17.46
CA ARG A 131 -15.38 23.47 -17.11
C ARG A 131 -15.34 22.27 -16.18
N LYS A 132 -16.02 22.35 -15.04
CA LYS A 132 -15.99 21.31 -14.01
C LYS A 132 -16.55 19.98 -14.53
N LYS A 133 -17.62 20.03 -15.32
CA LYS A 133 -18.21 18.84 -15.95
C LYS A 133 -17.28 18.21 -16.98
N ALA A 134 -16.60 19.01 -17.80
CA ALA A 134 -15.60 18.53 -18.77
C ALA A 134 -14.41 17.85 -18.08
N VAL A 135 -13.81 18.49 -17.08
CA VAL A 135 -12.69 17.93 -16.29
C VAL A 135 -13.13 16.65 -15.57
N SER A 136 -14.31 16.63 -14.96
CA SER A 136 -14.84 15.42 -14.31
C SER A 136 -15.01 14.25 -15.29
N LEU A 137 -15.42 14.53 -16.53
CA LEU A 137 -15.63 13.50 -17.55
C LEU A 137 -14.30 12.96 -18.08
N ALA A 138 -13.36 13.84 -18.39
CA ALA A 138 -12.01 13.45 -18.80
C ALA A 138 -11.35 12.58 -17.72
N ALA A 139 -11.49 12.97 -16.45
CA ALA A 139 -11.00 12.17 -15.32
C ALA A 139 -11.68 10.80 -15.24
N VAL A 140 -13.01 10.72 -15.40
CA VAL A 140 -13.72 9.43 -15.43
C VAL A 140 -13.20 8.54 -16.54
N TYR A 141 -13.03 9.05 -17.77
CA TYR A 141 -12.52 8.26 -18.89
C TYR A 141 -11.08 7.81 -18.67
N LEU A 142 -10.21 8.69 -18.17
CA LEU A 142 -8.83 8.33 -17.87
C LEU A 142 -8.75 7.22 -16.81
N ILE A 143 -9.47 7.37 -15.69
CA ILE A 143 -9.48 6.36 -14.63
C ILE A 143 -10.11 5.07 -15.14
N LEU A 144 -11.16 5.12 -15.96
CA LEU A 144 -11.80 3.94 -16.54
C LEU A 144 -10.84 3.17 -17.45
N ILE A 145 -10.08 3.86 -18.31
CA ILE A 145 -9.04 3.25 -19.15
C ILE A 145 -8.01 2.53 -18.27
N LEU A 146 -7.51 3.19 -17.21
CA LEU A 146 -6.57 2.59 -16.28
C LEU A 146 -7.18 1.37 -15.55
N VAL A 147 -8.43 1.45 -15.11
CA VAL A 147 -9.14 0.33 -14.49
C VAL A 147 -9.23 -0.85 -15.46
N ILE A 148 -9.53 -0.62 -16.74
CA ILE A 148 -9.60 -1.69 -17.75
C ILE A 148 -8.23 -2.34 -17.97
N VAL A 149 -7.16 -1.56 -18.06
CA VAL A 149 -5.79 -2.08 -18.23
C VAL A 149 -5.39 -2.93 -17.02
N VAL A 150 -5.56 -2.38 -15.81
CA VAL A 150 -5.16 -3.06 -14.56
C VAL A 150 -6.04 -4.28 -14.27
N PHE A 151 -7.34 -4.23 -14.59
CA PHE A 151 -8.23 -5.38 -14.45
C PHE A 151 -7.89 -6.50 -15.45
N SER A 152 -7.55 -6.14 -16.69
CA SER A 152 -7.06 -7.10 -17.68
C SER A 152 -5.77 -7.78 -17.20
N ALA A 153 -4.83 -7.02 -16.61
CA ALA A 153 -3.58 -7.56 -16.06
C ALA A 153 -3.85 -8.53 -14.92
N LEU A 154 -4.78 -8.18 -14.04
CA LEU A 154 -5.23 -9.05 -12.94
C LEU A 154 -5.81 -10.35 -13.47
N THR A 155 -6.61 -10.27 -14.54
CA THR A 155 -7.20 -11.45 -15.18
C THR A 155 -6.11 -12.38 -15.73
N CYS A 156 -5.05 -11.84 -16.34
CA CYS A 156 -3.90 -12.62 -16.79
C CYS A 156 -3.22 -13.36 -15.63
N TRP A 157 -3.02 -12.71 -14.48
CA TRP A 157 -2.48 -13.37 -13.29
C TRP A 157 -3.33 -14.58 -12.85
N PHE A 158 -4.66 -14.49 -12.92
CA PHE A 158 -5.53 -15.63 -12.61
C PHE A 158 -5.47 -16.77 -13.65
N ILE A 159 -5.06 -16.47 -14.89
CA ILE A 159 -4.96 -17.47 -15.97
C ILE A 159 -3.64 -18.24 -15.92
N PHE A 160 -2.53 -17.60 -15.53
CA PHE A 160 -1.19 -18.21 -15.59
C PHE A 160 -1.04 -19.55 -14.87
N PRO A 161 -1.64 -19.81 -13.69
CA PRO A 161 -1.57 -21.14 -13.07
C PRO A 161 -2.21 -22.26 -13.90
N PHE A 162 -3.16 -21.94 -14.78
CA PHE A 162 -3.88 -22.91 -15.60
C PHE A 162 -3.29 -23.02 -17.01
N LEU A 163 -2.76 -21.92 -17.55
CA LEU A 163 -2.09 -21.87 -18.85
C LEU A 163 -0.72 -21.16 -18.72
N PRO A 164 0.32 -21.86 -18.22
CA PRO A 164 1.63 -21.26 -17.94
C PRO A 164 2.32 -20.73 -19.20
N THR A 165 2.07 -21.31 -20.37
CA THR A 165 2.63 -20.87 -21.65
C THR A 165 2.29 -19.41 -21.98
N LEU A 166 1.11 -18.93 -21.56
CA LEU A 166 0.68 -17.54 -21.75
C LEU A 166 1.45 -16.52 -20.90
N SER A 167 2.18 -16.98 -19.87
CA SER A 167 3.07 -16.12 -19.08
C SER A 167 4.40 -15.86 -19.80
N GLN A 168 4.76 -16.69 -20.79
CA GLN A 168 6.03 -16.60 -21.50
C GLN A 168 5.93 -15.85 -22.83
N GLU A 169 4.75 -15.87 -23.46
CA GLU A 169 4.53 -15.27 -24.78
C GLU A 169 3.05 -14.89 -25.01
N GLY A 170 2.82 -14.01 -25.99
CA GLY A 170 1.49 -13.56 -26.41
C GLY A 170 0.94 -12.36 -25.64
N THR A 171 -0.33 -12.03 -25.91
CA THR A 171 -0.99 -10.79 -25.44
C THR A 171 -1.07 -10.67 -23.92
N CYS A 172 -1.24 -11.78 -23.20
CA CYS A 172 -1.31 -11.76 -21.73
C CYS A 172 0.00 -11.29 -21.10
N LYS A 173 1.14 -11.82 -21.59
CA LYS A 173 2.47 -11.37 -21.18
C LYS A 173 2.68 -9.88 -21.47
N TYR A 174 2.41 -9.42 -22.70
CA TYR A 174 2.57 -8.00 -23.04
C TYR A 174 1.77 -7.08 -22.11
N LEU A 175 0.54 -7.47 -21.77
CA LEU A 175 -0.34 -6.68 -20.91
C LEU A 175 0.18 -6.63 -19.46
N VAL A 176 0.63 -7.77 -18.93
CA VAL A 176 1.23 -7.86 -17.58
C VAL A 176 2.56 -7.13 -17.51
N ASP A 177 3.40 -7.25 -18.54
CA ASP A 177 4.67 -6.54 -18.65
C ASP A 177 4.45 -5.03 -18.70
N LEU A 178 3.45 -4.57 -19.47
CA LEU A 178 3.07 -3.17 -19.52
C LEU A 178 2.67 -2.65 -18.13
N GLU A 179 1.76 -3.34 -17.43
CA GLU A 179 1.34 -2.98 -16.07
C GLU A 179 2.53 -2.97 -15.11
N THR A 180 3.38 -3.99 -15.18
CA THR A 180 4.54 -4.16 -14.30
C THR A 180 5.53 -3.04 -14.49
N LYS A 181 5.83 -2.67 -15.74
CA LYS A 181 6.72 -1.55 -16.04
C LYS A 181 6.12 -0.22 -15.60
N MET A 182 4.81 -0.01 -15.78
CA MET A 182 4.13 1.21 -15.32
C MET A 182 4.22 1.34 -13.80
N PHE A 183 4.05 0.22 -13.10
CA PHE A 183 4.19 0.16 -11.66
C PHE A 183 5.63 0.42 -11.20
N LEU A 184 6.61 -0.31 -11.75
CA LEU A 184 8.02 -0.24 -11.36
C LEU A 184 8.65 1.12 -11.69
N LEU A 185 8.19 1.80 -12.74
CA LEU A 185 8.59 3.18 -13.01
C LEU A 185 8.35 4.09 -11.81
N THR A 186 7.17 3.98 -11.19
CA THR A 186 6.88 4.75 -9.98
C THR A 186 7.61 4.20 -8.76
N GLY A 187 8.20 3.01 -8.86
CA GLY A 187 8.94 2.32 -7.81
C GLY A 187 10.19 3.06 -7.34
N CYS A 188 10.82 3.88 -8.19
CA CYS A 188 11.93 4.75 -7.79
C CYS A 188 11.55 5.78 -6.71
N LEU A 189 10.25 6.07 -6.55
CA LEU A 189 9.74 6.95 -5.51
C LEU A 189 9.53 6.24 -4.16
N ALA A 190 9.60 4.91 -4.10
CA ALA A 190 9.34 4.16 -2.87
C ALA A 190 10.29 4.50 -1.71
N PRO A 191 11.62 4.63 -1.92
CA PRO A 191 12.54 5.15 -0.90
C PRO A 191 12.14 6.54 -0.38
N ILE A 192 11.77 7.45 -1.28
CA ILE A 192 11.39 8.83 -0.95
C ILE A 192 10.09 8.84 -0.14
N PHE A 193 9.07 8.11 -0.57
CA PHE A 193 7.81 7.99 0.17
C PHE A 193 8.00 7.35 1.54
N THR A 194 8.96 6.43 1.69
CA THR A 194 9.29 5.82 2.99
C THR A 194 9.86 6.86 3.96
N ILE A 195 10.80 7.69 3.52
CA ILE A 195 11.33 8.79 4.34
C ILE A 195 10.19 9.75 4.70
N LEU A 196 9.39 10.19 3.72
CA LEU A 196 8.26 11.09 3.98
C LEU A 196 7.23 10.49 4.95
N PHE A 197 6.99 9.18 4.86
CA PHE A 197 6.08 8.46 5.73
C PHE A 197 6.59 8.46 7.18
N LEU A 198 7.83 8.01 7.39
CA LEU A 198 8.46 7.95 8.71
C LEU A 198 8.59 9.33 9.36
N PHE A 199 8.91 10.37 8.59
CA PHE A 199 9.10 11.73 9.11
C PHE A 199 7.82 12.58 9.15
N SER A 200 6.67 12.04 8.78
CA SER A 200 5.40 12.78 8.78
C SER A 200 4.98 13.30 10.16
N TRP A 201 5.51 12.74 11.26
CA TRP A 201 5.29 13.25 12.63
C TRP A 201 5.82 14.68 12.83
N ILE A 202 6.80 15.12 12.02
CA ILE A 202 7.30 16.51 12.05
C ILE A 202 6.17 17.50 11.80
N ALA A 203 5.12 17.12 11.07
CA ALA A 203 3.94 17.96 10.87
C ALA A 203 3.22 18.34 12.18
N LYS A 204 3.42 17.59 13.26
CA LYS A 204 2.86 17.91 14.58
C LYS A 204 3.62 19.01 15.31
N LEU A 205 4.86 19.29 14.92
CA LEU A 205 5.68 20.30 15.58
C LEU A 205 5.12 21.71 15.28
N PRO A 206 5.12 22.62 16.27
CA PRO A 206 4.49 23.93 16.17
C PRO A 206 5.33 24.91 15.34
N PHE A 207 5.57 24.60 14.06
CA PHE A 207 6.21 25.54 13.14
C PHE A 207 5.17 26.52 12.56
N PRO A 208 5.33 27.84 12.71
CA PRO A 208 4.30 28.82 12.37
C PRO A 208 3.89 28.77 10.88
N TYR A 209 4.85 28.60 9.96
CA TYR A 209 4.58 28.52 8.51
C TYR A 209 3.91 27.21 8.08
N VAL A 210 4.34 26.09 8.66
CA VAL A 210 3.77 24.76 8.38
C VAL A 210 2.32 24.69 8.89
N SER A 211 2.02 25.36 10.00
CA SER A 211 0.68 25.38 10.59
C SER A 211 -0.43 25.92 9.68
N LEU A 212 -0.13 26.86 8.77
CA LEU A 212 -1.11 27.44 7.83
C LEU A 212 -1.49 26.45 6.72
N ILE A 213 -0.49 25.82 6.11
CA ILE A 213 -0.69 24.79 5.07
C ILE A 213 -1.40 23.59 5.68
N LEU A 214 -0.97 23.14 6.87
CA LEU A 214 -1.59 22.04 7.59
C LEU A 214 -3.01 22.37 8.05
N LYS A 215 -3.33 23.61 8.46
CA LYS A 215 -4.72 24.03 8.74
C LYS A 215 -5.60 23.92 7.50
N ARG A 216 -5.10 24.35 6.34
CA ARG A 216 -5.84 24.25 5.07
C ARG A 216 -6.03 22.79 4.66
N LEU A 217 -5.00 21.96 4.77
CA LEU A 217 -5.08 20.52 4.55
C LEU A 217 -6.04 19.85 5.55
N ARG A 218 -6.00 20.23 6.82
CA ARG A 218 -6.91 19.73 7.86
C ARG A 218 -8.36 20.03 7.51
N ILE A 219 -8.67 21.26 7.08
CA ILE A 219 -10.02 21.62 6.62
C ILE A 219 -10.41 20.79 5.38
N ILE A 220 -9.46 20.56 4.45
CA ILE A 220 -9.68 19.75 3.24
C ILE A 220 -9.93 18.27 3.56
N LEU A 221 -9.20 17.70 4.52
CA LEU A 221 -9.20 16.27 4.82
C LEU A 221 -10.27 15.86 5.85
N PHE A 222 -10.55 16.73 6.84
CA PHE A 222 -11.44 16.40 7.96
C PHE A 222 -12.88 16.86 7.80
N ASN A 223 -13.23 17.64 6.77
CA ASN A 223 -14.62 18.04 6.53
C ASN A 223 -15.41 16.93 5.82
N GLN A 224 -15.47 15.76 6.45
CA GLN A 224 -16.23 14.62 5.99
C GLN A 224 -17.68 14.82 6.40
N ARG A 225 -18.51 15.33 5.48
CA ARG A 225 -19.96 15.38 5.68
C ARG A 225 -20.49 13.95 5.79
N ARG A 226 -20.92 13.55 6.99
CA ARG A 226 -21.62 12.27 7.22
C ARG A 226 -22.95 12.32 6.48
N ASN A 227 -22.97 11.88 5.22
CA ASN A 227 -24.22 11.53 4.58
C ASN A 227 -24.58 10.11 5.02
N SER A 228 -25.39 10.01 6.07
CA SER A 228 -26.09 8.79 6.43
C SER A 228 -27.21 8.56 5.40
N LEU A 229 -27.03 7.59 4.52
CA LEU A 229 -28.14 7.00 3.79
C LEU A 229 -28.57 5.74 4.55
N ASP A 230 -29.81 5.78 5.01
CA ASP A 230 -30.48 4.86 5.93
C ASP A 230 -30.86 3.52 5.30
N ASN A 231 -29.88 2.65 5.04
CA ASN A 231 -30.20 1.25 4.79
C ASN A 231 -29.18 0.29 5.42
N THR A 232 -29.39 0.02 6.71
CA THR A 232 -28.49 -0.71 7.61
C THR A 232 -28.25 -2.16 7.16
N TYR A 233 -29.23 -2.78 6.50
CA TYR A 233 -29.16 -4.18 6.07
C TYR A 233 -28.19 -4.39 4.88
N TYR A 234 -28.37 -3.64 3.79
CA TYR A 234 -27.49 -3.71 2.61
C TYR A 234 -26.04 -3.38 2.95
N LYS A 235 -25.82 -2.43 3.87
CA LYS A 235 -24.49 -2.08 4.35
C LYS A 235 -23.81 -3.26 5.06
N LYS A 236 -24.56 -4.06 5.83
CA LYS A 236 -24.02 -5.25 6.54
C LYS A 236 -23.64 -6.36 5.56
N LEU A 237 -24.50 -6.68 4.60
CA LEU A 237 -24.22 -7.71 3.58
C LEU A 237 -23.00 -7.33 2.74
N LEU A 238 -22.95 -6.09 2.23
CA LEU A 238 -21.80 -5.62 1.44
C LEU A 238 -20.50 -5.63 2.25
N SER A 239 -20.56 -5.27 3.53
CA SER A 239 -19.40 -5.35 4.42
C SER A 239 -18.92 -6.78 4.62
N LEU A 240 -19.85 -7.73 4.76
CA LEU A 240 -19.51 -9.15 4.87
C LEU A 240 -18.87 -9.65 3.58
N LEU A 241 -19.46 -9.38 2.41
CA LEU A 241 -18.92 -9.77 1.12
C LEU A 241 -17.51 -9.21 0.89
N PHE A 242 -17.27 -7.94 1.24
CA PHE A 242 -15.96 -7.32 1.09
C PHE A 242 -14.90 -7.93 2.02
N LEU A 243 -15.28 -8.27 3.25
CA LEU A 243 -14.40 -8.96 4.18
C LEU A 243 -14.10 -10.38 3.71
N THR A 244 -15.12 -11.13 3.30
CA THR A 244 -14.96 -12.48 2.72
C THR A 244 -14.06 -12.43 1.50
N CYS A 245 -14.25 -11.45 0.60
CA CYS A 245 -13.37 -11.23 -0.54
C CYS A 245 -11.91 -11.02 -0.11
N SER A 246 -11.66 -10.21 0.93
CA SER A 246 -10.31 -9.98 1.45
C SER A 246 -9.67 -11.25 2.00
N ILE A 247 -10.45 -12.06 2.73
CA ILE A 247 -10.02 -13.36 3.27
C ILE A 247 -9.68 -14.32 2.14
N THR A 248 -10.59 -14.48 1.17
CA THR A 248 -10.38 -15.35 0.00
C THR A 248 -9.17 -14.91 -0.81
N LEU A 249 -8.98 -13.61 -1.04
CA LEU A 249 -7.82 -13.10 -1.75
C LEU A 249 -6.51 -13.34 -1.00
N SER A 250 -6.49 -13.20 0.33
CA SER A 250 -5.29 -13.54 1.11
C SER A 250 -4.93 -15.02 1.01
N LEU A 251 -5.92 -15.92 1.06
CA LEU A 251 -5.73 -17.35 0.84
C LEU A 251 -5.15 -17.59 -0.56
N LEU A 252 -5.77 -17.01 -1.59
CA LEU A 252 -5.32 -17.15 -2.97
C LEU A 252 -3.88 -16.68 -3.14
N VAL A 253 -3.52 -15.49 -2.66
CA VAL A 253 -2.14 -14.95 -2.75
C VAL A 253 -1.13 -15.86 -2.07
N THR A 254 -1.48 -16.48 -0.93
CA THR A 254 -0.57 -17.41 -0.22
C THR A 254 -0.45 -18.79 -0.86
N VAL A 255 -1.49 -19.27 -1.54
CA VAL A 255 -1.49 -20.57 -2.25
C VAL A 255 -0.91 -20.44 -3.65
N TYR A 256 -1.05 -19.27 -4.27
CA TYR A 256 -0.67 -18.99 -5.65
C TYR A 256 0.76 -19.48 -6.02
N PRO A 257 1.79 -19.24 -5.19
CA PRO A 257 3.15 -19.67 -5.52
C PRO A 257 3.36 -21.20 -5.56
N TYR A 258 2.43 -21.97 -4.98
CA TYR A 258 2.47 -23.43 -4.91
C TYR A 258 1.53 -24.11 -5.93
N MET A 259 0.88 -23.35 -6.81
CA MET A 259 0.04 -23.96 -7.84
C MET A 259 0.89 -24.76 -8.83
N LEU A 260 0.48 -26.00 -9.12
CA LEU A 260 1.25 -26.96 -9.94
C LEU A 260 1.64 -26.43 -11.33
N GLY A 261 0.81 -25.59 -11.95
CA GLY A 261 1.15 -25.00 -13.25
C GLY A 261 2.29 -23.98 -13.17
N LEU A 262 2.56 -23.40 -11.99
CA LEU A 262 3.62 -22.42 -11.78
C LEU A 262 4.86 -23.02 -11.10
N ASN A 263 4.66 -23.94 -10.17
CA ASN A 263 5.70 -24.60 -9.39
C ASN A 263 5.55 -26.12 -9.50
N VAL A 264 6.00 -26.66 -10.64
CA VAL A 264 5.83 -28.08 -11.01
C VAL A 264 6.52 -29.01 -10.01
N ASP A 265 7.69 -28.61 -9.50
CA ASP A 265 8.49 -29.39 -8.56
C ASP A 265 8.03 -29.21 -7.10
N THR A 266 7.00 -28.40 -6.85
CA THR A 266 6.48 -28.07 -5.51
C THR A 266 7.55 -27.58 -4.52
N ARG A 267 8.54 -26.83 -5.02
CA ARG A 267 9.69 -26.39 -4.22
C ARG A 267 9.20 -25.58 -3.02
N PRO A 268 9.82 -25.77 -1.84
CA PRO A 268 9.52 -24.94 -0.68
C PRO A 268 9.93 -23.50 -0.99
N ILE A 269 9.06 -22.57 -0.65
CA ILE A 269 9.28 -21.14 -0.83
C ILE A 269 9.59 -20.54 0.52
N GLY A 270 10.59 -19.67 0.52
CA GLY A 270 10.88 -18.79 1.64
C GLY A 270 12.22 -19.08 2.32
N VAL A 271 12.91 -18.01 2.69
CA VAL A 271 14.30 -18.07 3.19
C VAL A 271 14.40 -18.85 4.51
N ASP A 272 13.51 -18.56 5.47
CA ASP A 272 13.55 -19.17 6.80
C ASP A 272 12.80 -20.53 6.88
N ALA A 273 12.21 -21.03 5.79
CA ALA A 273 11.43 -22.28 5.82
C ALA A 273 12.24 -23.50 6.33
N PRO A 274 13.51 -23.72 5.90
CA PRO A 274 14.32 -24.85 6.39
C PRO A 274 14.55 -24.81 7.91
N PHE A 275 14.69 -23.62 8.50
CA PHE A 275 14.87 -23.47 9.94
C PHE A 275 13.67 -24.02 10.73
N TYR A 276 12.44 -23.71 10.29
CA TYR A 276 11.23 -24.22 10.94
C TYR A 276 11.06 -25.72 10.73
N GLU A 277 11.33 -26.21 9.52
CA GLU A 277 11.27 -27.65 9.22
C GLU A 277 12.24 -28.45 10.10
N GLU A 278 13.49 -28.02 10.18
CA GLU A 278 14.53 -28.68 10.98
C GLU A 278 14.14 -28.71 12.47
N SER A 279 13.65 -27.58 12.99
CA SER A 279 13.20 -27.46 14.39
C SER A 279 12.06 -28.44 14.72
N LEU A 280 11.09 -28.59 13.82
CA LEU A 280 9.96 -29.52 13.98
C LEU A 280 10.31 -30.98 13.75
N THR A 281 11.35 -31.25 12.97
CA THR A 281 11.84 -32.60 12.67
C THR A 281 12.66 -33.14 13.84
N LYS A 282 13.56 -32.31 14.40
CA LYS A 282 14.33 -32.67 15.61
C LYS A 282 13.44 -32.99 16.81
N SER A 283 12.30 -32.31 16.91
CA SER A 283 11.35 -32.46 18.01
C SER A 283 10.30 -33.57 17.78
N ALA A 284 10.46 -34.41 16.75
CA ALA A 284 9.44 -35.38 16.35
C ALA A 284 9.35 -36.64 17.24
N SER A 285 10.45 -37.00 17.89
CA SER A 285 10.58 -38.21 18.73
C SER A 285 10.34 -37.96 20.21
N ASP A 286 10.21 -36.69 20.61
CA ASP A 286 10.26 -36.27 22.00
C ASP A 286 8.83 -36.16 22.58
N ASP A 287 8.70 -36.39 23.89
CA ASP A 287 7.45 -36.14 24.60
C ASP A 287 7.09 -34.64 24.57
N PHE A 288 5.80 -34.30 24.62
CA PHE A 288 5.32 -32.93 24.52
C PHE A 288 5.96 -31.98 25.56
N LEU A 289 6.17 -32.45 26.80
CA LEU A 289 6.80 -31.62 27.84
C LEU A 289 8.28 -31.37 27.54
N SER A 290 9.00 -32.36 27.00
CA SER A 290 10.38 -32.16 26.55
C SER A 290 10.46 -31.20 25.38
N VAL A 291 9.55 -31.28 24.41
CA VAL A 291 9.49 -30.33 23.27
C VAL A 291 9.23 -28.91 23.77
N LEU A 292 8.26 -28.75 24.69
CA LEU A 292 7.95 -27.46 25.28
C LEU A 292 9.19 -26.86 25.98
N ALA A 293 9.83 -27.61 26.87
CA ALA A 293 11.03 -27.15 27.54
C ALA A 293 12.14 -26.83 26.53
N ASN A 294 12.38 -27.72 25.57
CA ASN A 294 13.41 -27.55 24.55
C ASN A 294 13.24 -26.23 23.78
N PHE A 295 12.04 -25.92 23.28
CA PHE A 295 11.81 -24.67 22.54
C PHE A 295 12.05 -23.43 23.39
N PHE A 296 11.60 -23.42 24.66
CA PHE A 296 11.80 -22.29 25.56
C PHE A 296 13.27 -22.04 25.91
N PHE A 297 14.11 -23.09 25.97
CA PHE A 297 15.53 -22.96 26.28
C PHE A 297 16.41 -22.73 25.04
N THR A 298 16.13 -23.40 23.92
CA THR A 298 16.97 -23.34 22.70
C THR A 298 16.61 -22.18 21.78
N HIS A 299 15.33 -21.82 21.71
CA HIS A 299 14.82 -20.76 20.84
C HIS A 299 13.99 -19.74 21.63
N PRO A 300 14.55 -19.10 22.67
CA PRO A 300 13.81 -18.22 23.57
C PRO A 300 13.27 -16.94 22.92
N ASP A 301 13.69 -16.62 21.69
CA ASP A 301 13.17 -15.51 20.91
C ASP A 301 11.81 -15.82 20.25
N ARG A 302 11.47 -17.10 20.05
CA ARG A 302 10.24 -17.54 19.35
C ARG A 302 9.64 -18.88 19.83
N PRO A 303 9.66 -19.21 21.14
CA PRO A 303 9.25 -20.55 21.57
C PRO A 303 7.78 -20.86 21.31
N LEU A 304 6.89 -19.86 21.41
CA LEU A 304 5.46 -20.06 21.25
C LEU A 304 5.07 -20.29 19.77
N SER A 305 5.75 -19.65 18.82
CA SER A 305 5.48 -19.87 17.39
C SER A 305 5.90 -21.29 16.97
N LEU A 306 7.05 -21.77 17.44
CA LEU A 306 7.50 -23.15 17.23
C LEU A 306 6.54 -24.16 17.86
N LEU A 307 6.06 -23.87 19.07
CA LEU A 307 5.07 -24.71 19.73
C LEU A 307 3.75 -24.77 18.94
N ILE A 308 3.26 -23.64 18.43
CA ILE A 308 2.05 -23.59 17.59
C ILE A 308 2.22 -24.46 16.33
N LEU A 309 3.37 -24.36 15.66
CA LEU A 309 3.66 -25.19 14.48
C LEU A 309 3.78 -26.67 14.84
N HIS A 310 4.39 -27.00 15.98
CA HIS A 310 4.50 -28.37 16.47
C HIS A 310 3.12 -28.96 16.79
N VAL A 311 2.26 -28.23 17.48
CA VAL A 311 0.87 -28.65 17.73
C VAL A 311 0.12 -28.85 16.42
N ALA A 312 0.29 -27.95 15.45
CA ALA A 312 -0.32 -28.10 14.12
C ALA A 312 0.16 -29.39 13.42
N LYS A 313 1.45 -29.72 13.52
CA LYS A 313 2.02 -30.99 13.03
C LYS A 313 1.40 -32.20 13.72
N CYS A 314 1.34 -32.21 15.06
CA CYS A 314 0.77 -33.32 15.83
C CYS A 314 -0.72 -33.54 15.53
N VAL A 315 -1.50 -32.46 15.43
CA VAL A 315 -2.95 -32.53 15.18
C VAL A 315 -3.26 -32.93 13.74
N SER A 316 -2.49 -32.44 12.78
CA SER A 316 -2.72 -32.75 11.36
C SER A 316 -2.16 -34.10 10.91
N GLY A 317 -1.15 -34.62 11.61
CA GLY A 317 -0.42 -35.83 11.20
C GLY A 317 0.43 -35.63 9.93
N LEU A 318 0.60 -34.39 9.47
CA LEU A 318 1.35 -34.05 8.27
C LEU A 318 2.86 -33.98 8.54
N SER A 319 3.67 -34.05 7.48
CA SER A 319 5.12 -33.86 7.58
C SER A 319 5.46 -32.44 8.07
N ALA A 320 6.63 -32.29 8.72
CA ALA A 320 7.12 -30.99 9.18
C ALA A 320 7.17 -29.97 8.02
N LEU A 321 7.71 -30.39 6.87
CA LEU A 321 7.77 -29.57 5.67
C LEU A 321 6.39 -29.08 5.23
N THR A 322 5.41 -29.99 5.13
CA THR A 322 4.04 -29.64 4.69
C THR A 322 3.38 -28.63 5.63
N VAL A 323 3.51 -28.83 6.95
CA VAL A 323 2.95 -27.92 7.96
C VAL A 323 3.56 -26.53 7.85
N VAL A 324 4.89 -26.47 7.70
CA VAL A 324 5.64 -25.23 7.56
C VAL A 324 5.24 -24.52 6.27
N GLN A 325 5.34 -25.22 5.13
CA GLN A 325 5.05 -24.72 3.78
C GLN A 325 3.65 -24.11 3.66
N PHE A 326 2.62 -24.75 4.22
CA PHE A 326 1.24 -24.28 4.10
C PHE A 326 0.76 -23.44 5.29
N SER A 327 1.60 -23.16 6.29
CA SER A 327 1.24 -22.27 7.39
C SER A 327 0.83 -20.85 6.94
N PRO A 328 1.41 -20.23 5.87
CA PRO A 328 0.94 -18.93 5.37
C PRO A 328 -0.52 -18.94 4.92
N VAL A 329 -1.04 -20.08 4.45
CA VAL A 329 -2.44 -20.23 4.00
C VAL A 329 -3.42 -20.00 5.14
N VAL A 330 -3.00 -20.28 6.38
CA VAL A 330 -3.79 -19.97 7.59
C VAL A 330 -3.47 -18.57 8.09
N LEU A 331 -2.19 -18.20 8.15
CA LEU A 331 -1.75 -16.92 8.72
C LEU A 331 -2.22 -15.70 7.92
N GLY A 332 -2.29 -15.77 6.59
CA GLY A 332 -2.79 -14.68 5.74
C GLY A 332 -4.22 -14.27 6.09
N PRO A 333 -5.21 -15.18 6.01
CA PRO A 333 -6.58 -14.93 6.43
C PRO A 333 -6.72 -14.42 7.87
N VAL A 334 -5.97 -15.00 8.81
CA VAL A 334 -6.01 -14.60 10.21
C VAL A 334 -5.45 -13.18 10.40
N LEU A 335 -4.40 -12.80 9.68
CA LEU A 335 -3.88 -11.43 9.67
C LEU A 335 -4.92 -10.43 9.14
N VAL A 336 -5.58 -10.73 8.02
CA VAL A 336 -6.66 -9.89 7.46
C VAL A 336 -7.76 -9.65 8.50
N LEU A 337 -8.16 -10.72 9.21
CA LEU A 337 -9.15 -10.65 10.28
C LEU A 337 -8.67 -9.84 11.49
N ALA A 338 -7.41 -9.98 11.89
CA ALA A 338 -6.82 -9.25 13.00
C ALA A 338 -6.76 -7.73 12.70
N VAL A 339 -6.34 -7.35 11.49
CA VAL A 339 -6.35 -5.95 11.01
C VAL A 339 -7.77 -5.39 10.98
N TYR A 340 -8.73 -6.16 10.44
CA TYR A 340 -10.15 -5.79 10.46
C TYR A 340 -10.66 -5.56 11.89
N PHE A 341 -10.36 -6.49 12.80
CA PHE A 341 -10.78 -6.43 14.20
C PHE A 341 -10.24 -5.19 14.91
N PHE A 342 -8.93 -4.92 14.80
CA PHE A 342 -8.30 -3.74 15.35
C PHE A 342 -9.00 -2.46 14.88
N MET A 343 -9.16 -2.30 13.56
CA MET A 343 -9.78 -1.11 12.99
C MET A 343 -11.26 -0.99 13.33
N LYS A 344 -11.98 -2.09 13.49
CA LYS A 344 -13.38 -2.11 13.90
C LYS A 344 -13.55 -1.68 15.36
N GLU A 345 -12.65 -2.10 16.25
CA GLU A 345 -12.67 -1.66 17.65
C GLU A 345 -12.31 -0.18 17.80
N VAL A 346 -11.47 0.35 16.93
CA VAL A 346 -11.13 1.78 16.88
C VAL A 346 -12.24 2.62 16.23
N ASN A 347 -12.81 2.16 15.10
CA ASN A 347 -13.67 2.98 14.23
C ASN A 347 -14.92 2.22 13.74
N SER A 348 -15.86 1.96 14.65
CA SER A 348 -16.98 1.03 14.43
C SER A 348 -18.06 1.46 13.42
N GLN A 349 -18.04 2.69 12.90
CA GLN A 349 -19.07 3.20 11.97
C GLN A 349 -18.56 3.45 10.53
N SER A 350 -17.28 3.19 10.28
CA SER A 350 -16.59 3.55 9.03
C SER A 350 -16.39 2.34 8.09
N CYS A 351 -16.16 2.61 6.79
CA CYS A 351 -15.63 1.62 5.84
C CYS A 351 -14.13 1.34 6.05
N MET A 352 -13.47 2.09 6.93
CA MET A 352 -12.04 1.97 7.22
C MET A 352 -11.57 0.55 7.57
N PRO A 353 -12.29 -0.22 8.41
CA PRO A 353 -11.86 -1.58 8.74
C PRO A 353 -11.83 -2.51 7.52
N LEU A 354 -12.77 -2.32 6.58
CA LEU A 354 -12.84 -3.09 5.34
C LEU A 354 -11.69 -2.71 4.41
N LEU A 355 -11.40 -1.41 4.25
CA LEU A 355 -10.28 -0.96 3.43
C LEU A 355 -8.94 -1.46 3.99
N ALA A 356 -8.74 -1.35 5.31
CA ALA A 356 -7.52 -1.82 5.96
C ALA A 356 -7.35 -3.34 5.84
N SER A 357 -8.43 -4.11 5.98
CA SER A 357 -8.38 -5.57 5.81
C SER A 357 -8.04 -5.97 4.38
N PHE A 358 -8.64 -5.31 3.38
CA PHE A 358 -8.31 -5.58 1.98
C PHE A 358 -6.87 -5.19 1.63
N LEU A 359 -6.43 -4.00 2.04
CA LEU A 359 -5.07 -3.52 1.76
C LEU A 359 -4.01 -4.38 2.48
N SER A 360 -4.37 -5.07 3.56
CA SER A 360 -3.47 -6.03 4.20
C SER A 360 -3.12 -7.23 3.31
N VAL A 361 -3.98 -7.59 2.34
CA VAL A 361 -3.71 -8.66 1.36
C VAL A 361 -2.45 -8.37 0.54
N SER A 362 -2.27 -7.11 0.13
CA SER A 362 -1.15 -6.62 -0.67
C SER A 362 -0.06 -5.95 0.17
N SER A 363 -0.03 -6.21 1.48
CA SER A 363 0.90 -5.53 2.38
C SER A 363 2.23 -6.24 2.49
N PHE A 364 3.23 -5.52 2.98
CA PHE A 364 4.56 -6.09 3.29
C PHE A 364 4.45 -7.26 4.27
N HIS A 365 3.49 -7.23 5.20
CA HIS A 365 3.26 -8.33 6.14
C HIS A 365 3.06 -9.69 5.44
N ILE A 366 2.33 -9.72 4.32
CA ILE A 366 2.06 -10.95 3.57
C ILE A 366 3.18 -11.21 2.58
N LEU A 367 3.50 -10.25 1.70
CA LEU A 367 4.38 -10.53 0.56
C LEU A 367 5.84 -10.69 0.97
N VAL A 368 6.35 -9.79 1.80
CA VAL A 368 7.69 -9.93 2.38
C VAL A 368 7.69 -11.06 3.42
N GLY A 369 6.58 -11.26 4.14
CA GLY A 369 6.39 -12.40 5.04
C GLY A 369 6.53 -13.75 4.34
N LEU A 370 5.97 -13.89 3.13
CA LEU A 370 6.10 -15.08 2.29
C LEU A 370 7.53 -15.27 1.80
N TYR A 371 8.18 -14.23 1.27
CA TYR A 371 9.55 -14.33 0.78
C TYR A 371 10.55 -14.63 1.91
N GLY A 372 10.53 -13.84 2.99
CA GLY A 372 11.43 -14.04 4.12
C GLY A 372 11.06 -15.27 4.96
N PHE A 373 9.85 -15.80 4.77
CA PHE A 373 9.26 -16.87 5.57
C PHE A 373 9.25 -16.57 7.07
N PHE A 374 8.98 -15.30 7.42
CA PHE A 374 9.04 -14.80 8.79
C PHE A 374 7.82 -15.22 9.62
N LEU A 375 7.53 -16.52 9.72
CA LEU A 375 6.32 -17.06 10.35
C LEU A 375 6.12 -16.57 11.79
N SER A 376 7.18 -16.59 12.60
CA SER A 376 7.13 -16.08 13.98
C SER A 376 6.77 -14.60 14.03
N ASN A 377 7.34 -13.79 13.12
CA ASN A 377 6.99 -12.38 13.03
C ASN A 377 5.54 -12.19 12.57
N TRP A 378 5.08 -12.99 11.61
CA TRP A 378 3.72 -12.93 11.08
C TRP A 378 2.68 -13.28 12.17
N MET A 379 2.93 -14.33 12.96
CA MET A 379 2.11 -14.67 14.14
C MET A 379 2.12 -13.54 15.17
N ALA A 380 3.29 -12.96 15.46
CA ALA A 380 3.41 -11.84 16.36
C ALA A 380 2.65 -10.59 15.87
N LEU A 381 2.62 -10.32 14.57
CA LEU A 381 1.84 -9.22 14.00
C LEU A 381 0.34 -9.45 14.16
N ILE A 382 -0.14 -10.69 13.98
CA ILE A 382 -1.53 -11.08 14.27
C ILE A 382 -1.85 -10.76 15.73
N GLU A 383 -1.02 -11.25 16.67
CA GLU A 383 -1.18 -11.00 18.11
C GLU A 383 -1.17 -9.51 18.43
N LEU A 384 -0.26 -8.74 17.83
CA LEU A 384 -0.15 -7.30 18.01
C LEU A 384 -1.44 -6.57 17.57
N TYR A 385 -2.02 -6.90 16.43
CA TYR A 385 -3.29 -6.30 16.00
C TYR A 385 -4.45 -6.67 16.93
N LEU A 386 -4.54 -7.93 17.36
CA LEU A 386 -5.55 -8.37 18.33
C LEU A 386 -5.38 -7.67 19.68
N PHE A 387 -4.15 -7.61 20.19
CA PHE A 387 -3.77 -6.89 21.40
C PHE A 387 -4.21 -5.43 21.33
N MET A 388 -3.86 -4.69 20.27
CA MET A 388 -4.22 -3.29 20.16
C MET A 388 -5.73 -3.09 19.98
N GLY A 389 -6.41 -4.01 19.30
CA GLY A 389 -7.87 -3.97 19.15
C GLY A 389 -8.58 -4.11 20.50
N LEU A 390 -8.14 -5.07 21.31
CA LEU A 390 -8.63 -5.26 22.67
C LEU A 390 -8.23 -4.11 23.59
N PHE A 391 -7.02 -3.57 23.49
CA PHE A 391 -6.56 -2.43 24.26
C PHE A 391 -7.45 -1.21 24.01
N PHE A 392 -7.60 -0.73 22.77
CA PHE A 392 -8.47 0.41 22.49
C PHE A 392 -9.95 0.10 22.75
N GLY A 393 -10.38 -1.13 22.51
CA GLY A 393 -11.70 -1.61 22.88
C GLY A 393 -11.95 -1.53 24.39
N SER A 394 -10.93 -1.81 25.21
CA SER A 394 -10.98 -1.74 26.68
C SER A 394 -11.02 -0.31 27.18
N VAL A 395 -10.22 0.59 26.59
CA VAL A 395 -10.20 2.02 26.91
C VAL A 395 -11.54 2.66 26.59
N ARG A 396 -12.09 2.37 25.41
CA ARG A 396 -13.37 2.93 24.96
C ARG A 396 -14.56 2.44 25.78
N ARG A 397 -14.62 1.14 26.10
CA ARG A 397 -15.76 0.53 26.81
C ARG A 397 -15.55 0.42 28.32
N LYS A 398 -14.41 0.89 28.83
CA LYS A 398 -13.97 0.73 30.23
C LYS A 398 -14.06 -0.72 30.73
N SER A 399 -13.69 -1.68 29.87
CA SER A 399 -13.85 -3.11 30.15
C SER A 399 -12.55 -3.72 30.66
N HIS A 400 -12.55 -4.20 31.91
CA HIS A 400 -11.39 -4.88 32.52
C HIS A 400 -11.10 -6.24 31.88
N LEU A 401 -12.13 -7.02 31.50
CA LEU A 401 -11.94 -8.32 30.85
C LEU A 401 -11.19 -8.18 29.51
N ARG A 402 -11.55 -7.17 28.71
CA ARG A 402 -10.82 -6.85 27.47
C ARG A 402 -9.38 -6.41 27.75
N MET A 403 -9.16 -5.70 28.84
CA MET A 403 -7.83 -5.29 29.27
C MET A 403 -6.97 -6.49 29.67
N ILE A 404 -7.51 -7.42 30.46
CA ILE A 404 -6.83 -8.67 30.84
C ILE A 404 -6.45 -9.46 29.59
N ALA A 405 -7.39 -9.64 28.65
CA ALA A 405 -7.11 -10.31 27.39
C ALA A 405 -6.03 -9.58 26.56
N ALA A 406 -6.03 -8.24 26.55
CA ALA A 406 -4.98 -7.45 25.90
C ALA A 406 -3.61 -7.66 26.57
N ILE A 407 -3.53 -7.68 27.90
CA ILE A 407 -2.29 -7.96 28.64
C ILE A 407 -1.77 -9.36 28.31
N LEU A 408 -2.64 -10.37 28.33
CA LEU A 408 -2.26 -11.75 28.01
C LEU A 408 -1.70 -11.88 26.59
N LEU A 409 -2.34 -11.25 25.60
CA LEU A 409 -1.80 -11.21 24.23
C LEU A 409 -0.48 -10.45 24.14
N SER A 410 -0.33 -9.35 24.87
CA SER A 410 0.92 -8.59 24.88
C SER A 410 2.07 -9.39 25.50
N VAL A 411 1.80 -10.18 26.55
CA VAL A 411 2.79 -11.09 27.15
C VAL A 411 3.06 -12.29 26.22
N SER A 412 2.03 -12.83 25.56
CA SER A 412 2.18 -13.87 24.52
C SER A 412 3.14 -13.41 23.42
N LEU A 413 3.03 -12.15 22.98
CA LEU A 413 3.86 -11.56 21.94
C LEU A 413 5.37 -11.68 22.23
N LEU A 414 5.79 -11.57 23.50
CA LEU A 414 7.17 -11.75 23.95
C LEU A 414 7.70 -13.15 23.61
N PHE A 415 6.86 -14.18 23.72
CA PHE A 415 7.20 -15.58 23.48
C PHE A 415 6.92 -16.01 22.03
N THR A 416 6.11 -15.27 21.27
CA THR A 416 5.89 -15.54 19.85
C THR A 416 7.03 -14.99 18.99
N HIS A 417 7.44 -13.74 19.23
CA HIS A 417 8.59 -13.14 18.56
C HIS A 417 9.12 -11.94 19.36
N SER A 418 10.22 -12.16 20.09
CA SER A 418 10.80 -11.15 21.00
C SER A 418 11.19 -9.84 20.32
N TRP A 419 11.53 -9.91 19.02
CA TRP A 419 11.90 -8.73 18.23
C TRP A 419 10.72 -7.79 17.99
N THR A 420 9.57 -8.35 17.62
CA THR A 420 8.34 -7.58 17.38
C THR A 420 7.76 -7.07 18.69
N TRP A 421 7.87 -7.87 19.75
CA TRP A 421 7.57 -7.43 21.11
C TRP A 421 8.41 -6.21 21.52
N GLY A 422 9.74 -6.25 21.38
CA GLY A 422 10.59 -5.14 21.81
C GLY A 422 10.30 -3.85 21.05
N MET A 423 10.04 -3.94 19.73
CA MET A 423 9.54 -2.81 18.95
C MET A 423 8.19 -2.29 19.48
N ALA A 424 7.23 -3.19 19.76
CA ALA A 424 5.92 -2.80 20.28
C ALA A 424 6.02 -2.09 21.64
N ILE A 425 6.86 -2.58 22.56
CA ILE A 425 7.09 -1.93 23.86
C ILE A 425 7.71 -0.54 23.68
N GLY A 426 8.70 -0.39 22.79
CA GLY A 426 9.28 0.91 22.46
C GLY A 426 8.24 1.91 21.94
N VAL A 427 7.31 1.44 21.10
CA VAL A 427 6.19 2.24 20.60
C VAL A 427 5.20 2.59 21.71
N LEU A 428 4.83 1.65 22.57
CA LEU A 428 3.93 1.89 23.70
C LEU A 428 4.53 2.90 24.69
N PHE A 429 5.83 2.84 24.94
CA PHE A 429 6.55 3.81 25.76
C PHE A 429 6.52 5.21 25.12
N THR A 430 6.82 5.29 23.82
CA THR A 430 6.70 6.53 23.04
C THR A 430 5.27 7.08 23.08
N TYR A 431 4.27 6.21 23.00
CA TYR A 431 2.85 6.56 23.10
C TYR A 431 2.47 7.11 24.47
N LEU A 432 3.04 6.55 25.54
CA LEU A 432 2.86 7.07 26.90
C LEU A 432 3.44 8.48 27.01
N ILE A 433 4.67 8.68 26.53
CA ILE A 433 5.34 10.01 26.52
C ILE A 433 4.50 11.04 25.76
N ILE A 434 4.10 10.74 24.51
CA ILE A 434 3.28 11.63 23.70
C ILE A 434 1.97 11.96 24.42
N THR A 435 1.33 10.97 25.04
CA THR A 435 0.07 11.17 25.77
C THR A 435 0.26 12.07 27.00
N ILE A 436 1.36 11.93 27.74
CA ILE A 436 1.67 12.78 28.91
C ILE A 436 1.98 14.22 28.47
N ILE A 437 2.81 14.40 27.43
CA ILE A 437 3.22 15.72 26.94
C ILE A 437 2.02 16.50 26.38
N PHE A 438 1.27 15.90 25.46
CA PHE A 438 0.21 16.61 24.72
C PHE A 438 -1.12 16.74 25.49
N LYS A 439 -1.33 16.00 26.57
CA LYS A 439 -2.55 16.11 27.41
C LYS A 439 -2.32 16.63 28.82
N ARG A 440 -1.20 17.32 29.07
CA ARG A 440 -0.85 17.88 30.39
C ARG A 440 -2.00 18.69 31.04
N GLU A 441 -2.79 19.41 30.25
CA GLU A 441 -3.91 20.24 30.74
C GLU A 441 -5.26 19.51 30.85
N ARG A 442 -5.42 18.34 30.20
CA ARG A 442 -6.66 17.53 30.21
C ARG A 442 -6.43 16.13 30.78
N LEU A 443 -5.51 16.02 31.73
CA LEU A 443 -5.10 14.76 32.34
C LEU A 443 -6.30 13.95 32.86
N GLY A 444 -7.34 14.62 33.39
CA GLY A 444 -8.57 14.00 33.92
C GLY A 444 -9.24 13.02 32.96
N GLU A 445 -9.42 13.41 31.70
CA GLU A 445 -10.06 12.58 30.66
C GLU A 445 -9.11 11.47 30.15
N SER A 446 -7.80 11.66 30.29
CA SER A 446 -6.78 10.71 29.82
C SER A 446 -6.24 9.76 30.90
N ARG A 447 -6.72 9.87 32.16
CA ARG A 447 -6.21 9.06 33.27
C ARG A 447 -6.40 7.57 33.06
N PHE A 448 -7.52 7.16 32.46
CA PHE A 448 -7.80 5.74 32.24
C PHE A 448 -6.87 5.13 31.18
N GLU A 449 -6.74 5.81 30.04
CA GLU A 449 -5.86 5.43 28.93
C GLU A 449 -4.39 5.32 29.39
N SER A 450 -3.89 6.35 30.08
CA SER A 450 -2.50 6.37 30.58
C SER A 450 -2.24 5.31 31.66
N ARG A 451 -3.19 5.08 32.59
CA ARG A 451 -3.08 4.00 33.58
C ARG A 451 -3.04 2.63 32.93
N TYR A 452 -3.93 2.37 31.96
CA TYR A 452 -3.96 1.08 31.27
C TYR A 452 -2.66 0.87 30.49
N LEU A 453 -2.21 1.89 29.76
CA LEU A 453 -0.96 1.83 29.04
C LEU A 453 0.23 1.55 29.97
N LEU A 454 0.31 2.24 31.11
CA LEU A 454 1.35 2.01 32.11
C LEU A 454 1.31 0.58 32.67
N ILE A 455 0.13 0.06 32.99
CA ILE A 455 -0.04 -1.32 33.48
C ILE A 455 0.46 -2.32 32.42
N VAL A 456 0.09 -2.16 31.15
CA VAL A 456 0.58 -3.04 30.08
C VAL A 456 2.10 -3.02 30.00
N ILE A 457 2.71 -1.82 29.98
CA ILE A 457 4.17 -1.70 29.91
C ILE A 457 4.83 -2.38 31.11
N LEU A 458 4.37 -2.11 32.34
CA LEU A 458 4.95 -2.69 33.55
C LEU A 458 4.85 -4.21 33.59
N VAL A 459 3.68 -4.77 33.24
CA VAL A 459 3.48 -6.23 33.21
C VAL A 459 4.38 -6.87 32.16
N ASN A 460 4.54 -6.26 30.99
CA ASN A 460 5.42 -6.78 29.94
C ASN A 460 6.90 -6.73 30.33
N VAL A 461 7.35 -5.62 30.91
CA VAL A 461 8.73 -5.50 31.41
C VAL A 461 8.98 -6.54 32.50
N LEU A 462 8.06 -6.72 33.44
CA LEU A 462 8.16 -7.74 34.48
C LEU A 462 8.21 -9.16 33.89
N ALA A 463 7.38 -9.46 32.89
CA ALA A 463 7.40 -10.74 32.18
C ALA A 463 8.73 -10.99 31.47
N GLY A 464 9.28 -9.97 30.78
CA GLY A 464 10.58 -10.03 30.12
C GLY A 464 11.74 -10.26 31.09
N VAL A 465 11.76 -9.52 32.21
CA VAL A 465 12.74 -9.70 33.29
C VAL A 465 12.64 -11.12 33.89
N THR A 466 11.43 -11.59 34.15
CA THR A 466 11.20 -12.94 34.70
C THR A 466 11.68 -14.01 33.73
N ARG A 467 11.39 -13.88 32.43
CA ARG A 467 11.90 -14.77 31.38
C ARG A 467 13.44 -14.84 31.42
N ASN A 468 14.11 -13.70 31.38
CA ASN A 468 15.57 -13.65 31.36
C ASN A 468 16.18 -14.25 32.63
N TYR A 469 15.60 -13.96 33.80
CA TYR A 469 16.02 -14.56 35.07
C TYR A 469 15.91 -16.10 35.05
N VAL A 470 14.78 -16.64 34.59
CA VAL A 470 14.55 -18.09 34.50
C VAL A 470 15.51 -18.76 33.51
N LEU A 471 15.86 -18.07 32.42
CA LEU A 471 16.82 -18.55 31.42
C LEU A 471 18.29 -18.38 31.86
N GLY A 472 18.56 -17.84 33.06
CA GLY A 472 19.92 -17.57 33.52
C GLY A 472 20.63 -16.44 32.75
N ARG A 473 19.88 -15.59 32.05
CA ARG A 473 20.40 -14.43 31.31
C ARG A 473 20.44 -13.19 32.18
N VAL A 474 21.25 -12.22 31.77
CA VAL A 474 21.28 -10.91 32.44
C VAL A 474 19.91 -10.24 32.28
N VAL A 475 19.42 -9.58 33.34
CA VAL A 475 18.06 -9.02 33.40
C VAL A 475 17.72 -8.10 32.21
N GLY A 476 18.70 -7.31 31.74
CA GLY A 476 18.55 -6.39 30.61
C GLY A 476 18.90 -6.98 29.23
N ASP A 477 19.24 -8.27 29.16
CA ASP A 477 19.67 -8.96 27.94
C ASP A 477 18.48 -9.27 27.03
N PHE A 478 17.97 -8.25 26.35
CA PHE A 478 16.87 -8.37 25.40
C PHE A 478 17.43 -8.36 23.97
N GLU A 479 16.96 -9.30 23.14
CA GLU A 479 17.44 -9.47 21.77
C GLU A 479 17.37 -8.17 20.94
N THR A 480 16.30 -7.39 21.13
CA THR A 480 16.12 -6.09 20.47
C THR A 480 17.10 -5.02 20.93
N VAL A 481 17.47 -5.02 22.21
CA VAL A 481 18.39 -4.04 22.78
C VAL A 481 19.81 -4.34 22.31
N ASN A 482 20.22 -5.60 22.33
CA ASN A 482 21.54 -6.01 21.86
C ASN A 482 21.72 -5.67 20.38
N PHE A 483 20.74 -6.04 19.56
CA PHE A 483 20.79 -5.71 18.13
C PHE A 483 20.80 -4.21 17.87
N ALA A 484 20.04 -3.42 18.64
CA ALA A 484 20.10 -1.97 18.55
C ALA A 484 21.48 -1.42 18.96
N GLN A 485 22.10 -1.96 20.00
CA GLN A 485 23.45 -1.55 20.43
C GLN A 485 24.51 -1.88 19.38
N GLU A 486 24.37 -3.00 18.67
CA GLU A 486 25.29 -3.42 17.61
C GLU A 486 25.13 -2.62 16.31
N THR A 487 23.91 -2.18 16.00
CA THR A 487 23.59 -1.57 14.70
C THR A 487 23.41 -0.06 14.74
N VAL A 488 23.10 0.53 15.89
CA VAL A 488 22.87 1.98 16.00
C VAL A 488 24.19 2.71 16.07
N SER A 489 24.48 3.54 15.07
CA SER A 489 25.68 4.38 15.04
C SER A 489 25.43 5.71 14.35
N MET A 490 26.19 6.75 14.73
CA MET A 490 26.15 8.03 14.02
C MET A 490 26.68 7.92 12.59
N GLY A 491 27.55 6.94 12.32
CA GLY A 491 28.05 6.64 10.97
C GLY A 491 26.98 6.13 10.01
N ALA A 492 25.89 5.54 10.52
CA ALA A 492 24.77 5.06 9.70
C ALA A 492 24.10 6.16 8.87
N LEU A 493 24.19 7.43 9.30
CA LEU A 493 23.66 8.57 8.55
C LEU A 493 24.32 8.74 7.17
N VAL A 494 25.62 8.44 7.07
CA VAL A 494 26.39 8.56 5.83
C VAL A 494 25.91 7.53 4.80
N PHE A 495 25.61 6.31 5.26
CA PHE A 495 25.19 5.19 4.43
C PHE A 495 23.66 5.06 4.30
N LEU A 496 22.88 5.99 4.89
CA LEU A 496 21.42 5.88 4.95
C LEU A 496 20.79 5.68 3.57
N TRP A 497 21.22 6.45 2.57
CA TRP A 497 20.66 6.36 1.22
C TRP A 497 21.04 5.05 0.53
N GLU A 498 22.31 4.62 0.67
CA GLU A 498 22.79 3.36 0.12
C GLU A 498 22.06 2.17 0.74
N ASP A 499 21.97 2.12 2.06
CA ASP A 499 21.23 1.09 2.79
C ASP A 499 19.75 1.06 2.39
N LEU A 500 19.14 2.23 2.20
CA LEU A 500 17.74 2.34 1.80
C LEU A 500 17.55 1.79 0.39
N MET A 501 18.39 2.19 -0.57
CA MET A 501 18.34 1.68 -1.94
C MET A 501 18.59 0.17 -1.96
N TYR A 502 19.55 -0.32 -1.18
CA TYR A 502 19.82 -1.75 -1.05
C TYR A 502 18.62 -2.51 -0.48
N THR A 503 18.01 -2.00 0.59
CA THR A 503 16.82 -2.58 1.21
C THR A 503 15.67 -2.68 0.20
N PHE A 504 15.41 -1.63 -0.59
CA PHE A 504 14.31 -1.61 -1.53
C PHE A 504 14.57 -2.40 -2.81
N LEU A 505 15.77 -2.35 -3.38
CA LEU A 505 16.04 -2.90 -4.71
C LEU A 505 16.73 -4.26 -4.71
N HIS A 506 17.48 -4.58 -3.65
CA HIS A 506 18.31 -5.79 -3.60
C HIS A 506 17.87 -6.79 -2.53
N THR A 507 17.15 -6.36 -1.49
CA THR A 507 16.63 -7.29 -0.48
C THR A 507 15.19 -7.68 -0.74
N MET A 508 14.79 -8.83 -0.20
CA MET A 508 13.41 -9.33 -0.26
C MET A 508 12.84 -9.37 -1.68
N TYR A 509 13.70 -9.61 -2.68
CA TYR A 509 13.35 -9.63 -4.11
C TYR A 509 12.66 -8.34 -4.62
N GLY A 510 12.96 -7.20 -3.98
CA GLY A 510 12.33 -5.92 -4.31
C GLY A 510 10.89 -5.78 -3.82
N PHE A 511 10.40 -6.68 -2.97
CA PHE A 511 9.00 -6.67 -2.53
C PHE A 511 8.65 -5.45 -1.67
N PHE A 512 9.61 -4.71 -1.12
CA PHE A 512 9.31 -3.42 -0.49
C PHE A 512 8.93 -2.31 -1.48
N VAL A 513 9.17 -2.49 -2.78
CA VAL A 513 8.82 -1.52 -3.83
C VAL A 513 7.32 -1.56 -4.09
N ASN A 514 6.54 -0.85 -3.28
CA ASN A 514 5.14 -0.52 -3.55
C ASN A 514 4.89 0.98 -3.39
N PRO A 515 5.13 1.79 -4.44
CA PRO A 515 5.04 3.24 -4.35
C PRO A 515 3.62 3.74 -4.09
N LEU A 516 2.59 3.02 -4.57
CA LEU A 516 1.20 3.40 -4.31
C LEU A 516 0.82 3.19 -2.84
N ALA A 517 1.15 2.03 -2.26
CA ALA A 517 0.93 1.76 -0.83
C ALA A 517 1.67 2.78 0.03
N LEU A 518 2.94 3.05 -0.27
CA LEU A 518 3.74 4.04 0.47
C LEU A 518 3.20 5.46 0.32
N PHE A 519 2.77 5.86 -0.88
CA PHE A 519 2.11 7.15 -1.08
C PHE A 519 0.81 7.29 -0.27
N LEU A 520 -0.03 6.25 -0.26
CA LEU A 520 -1.23 6.22 0.56
C LEU A 520 -0.89 6.27 2.05
N ALA A 521 0.15 5.56 2.47
CA ALA A 521 0.64 5.58 3.83
C ALA A 521 1.14 6.97 4.25
N VAL A 522 1.84 7.70 3.37
CA VAL A 522 2.25 9.11 3.60
C VAL A 522 1.02 9.98 3.85
N LEU A 523 -0.01 9.91 2.98
CA LEU A 523 -1.24 10.68 3.14
C LEU A 523 -1.98 10.29 4.43
N GLY A 524 -2.04 8.99 4.73
CA GLY A 524 -2.60 8.44 5.96
C GLY A 524 -1.86 8.89 7.22
N ALA A 525 -0.55 9.00 7.15
CA ALA A 525 0.28 9.42 8.26
C ALA A 525 0.09 10.91 8.55
N PHE A 526 0.13 11.78 7.52
CA PHE A 526 -0.17 13.20 7.70
C PHE A 526 -1.56 13.44 8.30
N THR A 527 -2.57 12.72 7.82
CA THR A 527 -3.94 12.85 8.34
C THR A 527 -4.03 12.35 9.79
N THR A 528 -3.37 11.25 10.11
CA THR A 528 -3.34 10.68 11.47
C THR A 528 -2.64 11.63 12.46
N VAL A 529 -1.48 12.16 12.11
CA VAL A 529 -0.66 13.05 12.95
C VAL A 529 -1.40 14.33 13.33
N LEU A 530 -2.29 14.83 12.45
CA LEU A 530 -3.07 16.05 12.64
C LEU A 530 -4.29 15.92 13.57
N ASP A 531 -4.65 14.71 14.02
CA ASP A 531 -5.81 14.46 14.88
C ASP A 531 -5.38 13.75 16.18
N ASP A 532 -5.81 14.30 17.32
CA ASP A 532 -5.39 13.88 18.66
C ASP A 532 -6.23 12.74 19.25
N LYS A 533 -6.81 11.87 18.42
CA LYS A 533 -7.44 10.64 18.91
C LYS A 533 -6.40 9.70 19.54
N PRO A 534 -6.77 8.90 20.56
CA PRO A 534 -5.85 7.94 21.19
C PRO A 534 -5.14 7.02 20.19
N VAL A 535 -5.89 6.43 19.26
CA VAL A 535 -5.32 5.59 18.20
C VAL A 535 -4.33 6.35 17.32
N ASN A 536 -4.59 7.62 17.02
CA ASN A 536 -3.74 8.42 16.15
C ASN A 536 -2.43 8.80 16.86
N ARG A 537 -2.48 9.06 18.18
CA ARG A 537 -1.27 9.21 18.99
C ARG A 537 -0.44 7.93 18.95
N TYR A 538 -1.05 6.77 19.14
CA TYR A 538 -0.37 5.47 19.02
C TYR A 538 0.26 5.24 17.64
N LEU A 539 -0.49 5.52 16.56
CA LEU A 539 0.05 5.44 15.20
C LEU A 539 1.18 6.46 14.96
N THR A 540 1.08 7.66 15.53
CA THR A 540 2.18 8.65 15.51
C THR A 540 3.41 8.13 16.26
N SER A 541 3.22 7.39 17.35
CA SER A 541 4.31 6.76 18.10
C SER A 541 5.05 5.69 17.30
N TRP A 542 4.36 4.94 16.42
CA TRP A 542 5.03 4.06 15.46
C TRP A 542 5.99 4.85 14.58
N LEU A 543 5.52 5.94 13.97
CA LEU A 543 6.34 6.76 13.07
C LEU A 543 7.57 7.33 13.80
N LEU A 544 7.37 7.89 15.00
CA LEU A 544 8.45 8.48 15.78
C LEU A 544 9.46 7.45 16.28
N ALA A 545 9.00 6.33 16.86
CA ALA A 545 9.91 5.31 17.36
C ALA A 545 10.67 4.64 16.20
N SER A 546 9.97 4.32 15.11
CA SER A 546 10.58 3.69 13.94
C SER A 546 11.55 4.63 13.22
N CYS A 547 11.27 5.93 13.08
CA CYS A 547 12.16 6.83 12.35
C CYS A 547 13.55 6.93 13.01
N THR A 548 13.64 6.90 14.34
CA THR A 548 14.91 6.99 15.06
C THR A 548 15.81 5.81 14.72
N PHE A 549 15.30 4.59 14.85
CA PHE A 549 16.08 3.37 14.56
C PHE A 549 16.28 3.13 13.06
N PHE A 550 15.36 3.61 12.22
CA PHE A 550 15.49 3.49 10.77
C PHE A 550 16.64 4.34 10.23
N VAL A 551 16.86 5.51 10.83
CA VAL A 551 17.88 6.48 10.41
C VAL A 551 19.25 6.17 11.04
N LEU A 552 19.27 5.80 12.32
CA LEU A 552 20.51 5.56 13.05
C LEU A 552 20.99 4.11 12.99
N GLY A 553 20.15 3.17 12.54
CA GLY A 553 20.51 1.77 12.37
C GLY A 553 21.20 1.50 11.05
N SER A 554 22.40 0.92 11.08
CA SER A 554 23.13 0.49 9.89
C SER A 554 22.61 -0.84 9.34
N GLY A 555 22.60 -0.97 8.02
CA GLY A 555 22.28 -2.21 7.32
C GLY A 555 20.79 -2.40 7.02
N TRP A 556 20.53 -3.41 6.19
CA TRP A 556 19.19 -3.68 5.65
C TRP A 556 18.29 -4.46 6.63
N VAL A 557 18.86 -5.27 7.52
CA VAL A 557 18.10 -6.13 8.43
C VAL A 557 17.18 -5.29 9.33
N ILE A 558 17.71 -4.24 9.97
CA ILE A 558 16.93 -3.34 10.83
C ILE A 558 15.83 -2.61 10.04
N LYS A 559 16.17 -2.11 8.84
CA LYS A 559 15.24 -1.38 7.97
C LYS A 559 14.10 -2.28 7.50
N SER A 560 14.40 -3.49 7.03
CA SER A 560 13.41 -4.48 6.60
C SER A 560 12.48 -4.89 7.75
N ARG A 561 13.00 -5.10 8.96
CA ARG A 561 12.18 -5.43 10.15
C ARG A 561 11.26 -4.27 10.54
N ILE A 562 11.76 -3.04 10.49
CA ILE A 562 10.95 -1.84 10.76
C ILE A 562 9.82 -1.71 9.74
N LEU A 563 10.12 -1.82 8.43
CA LEU A 563 9.11 -1.72 7.37
C LEU A 563 8.06 -2.83 7.46
N LEU A 564 8.47 -4.04 7.80
CA LEU A 564 7.58 -5.18 7.97
C LEU A 564 6.65 -5.04 9.16
N ASN A 565 7.09 -4.39 10.25
CA ASN A 565 6.31 -4.27 11.48
C ASN A 565 5.41 -3.03 11.54
N LEU A 566 5.64 -2.04 10.66
CA LEU A 566 4.82 -0.83 10.62
C LEU A 566 3.37 -1.17 10.24
N PRO A 567 2.36 -0.52 10.87
CA PRO A 567 0.95 -0.75 10.57
C PRO A 567 0.53 -0.10 9.24
N LEU A 568 1.24 -0.40 8.15
CA LEU A 568 1.10 0.21 6.84
C LEU A 568 -0.33 0.11 6.28
N PRO A 569 -1.05 -1.04 6.34
CA PRO A 569 -2.41 -1.16 5.81
C PRO A 569 -3.41 -0.20 6.47
N ILE A 570 -3.15 0.17 7.73
CA ILE A 570 -3.99 1.12 8.46
C ILE A 570 -3.75 2.53 7.94
N PHE A 571 -2.49 2.92 7.75
CA PHE A 571 -2.16 4.21 7.14
C PHE A 571 -2.68 4.29 5.71
N GLU A 572 -2.49 3.25 4.90
CA GLU A 572 -3.00 3.19 3.54
C GLU A 572 -4.51 3.38 3.47
N ALA A 573 -5.27 2.71 4.34
CA ALA A 573 -6.72 2.85 4.42
C ALA A 573 -7.14 4.30 4.75
N VAL A 574 -6.45 4.94 5.71
CA VAL A 574 -6.70 6.33 6.07
C VAL A 574 -6.34 7.28 4.92
N GLY A 575 -5.24 7.02 4.21
CA GLY A 575 -4.83 7.76 3.02
C GLY A 575 -5.85 7.65 1.89
N LEU A 576 -6.35 6.45 1.62
CA LEU A 576 -7.37 6.22 0.59
C LEU A 576 -8.70 6.91 0.93
N ALA A 577 -9.12 6.85 2.20
CA ALA A 577 -10.29 7.60 2.67
C ALA A 577 -10.11 9.12 2.47
N SER A 578 -8.89 9.60 2.69
CA SER A 578 -8.51 11.00 2.51
C SER A 578 -8.55 11.43 1.05
N ILE A 579 -8.06 10.62 0.12
CA ILE A 579 -8.22 10.87 -1.33
C ILE A 579 -9.71 10.98 -1.69
N GLY A 580 -10.55 10.09 -1.15
CA GLY A 580 -11.99 10.15 -1.34
C GLY A 580 -12.63 11.48 -0.90
N SER A 581 -12.10 12.10 0.16
CA SER A 581 -12.54 13.43 0.63
C SER A 581 -12.09 14.57 -0.30
N VAL A 582 -10.89 14.46 -0.88
CA VAL A 582 -10.37 15.42 -1.86
C VAL A 582 -11.19 15.37 -3.14
N VAL A 583 -11.49 14.17 -3.64
CA VAL A 583 -12.37 13.96 -4.81
C VAL A 583 -13.73 14.61 -4.58
N GLN A 584 -14.29 14.49 -3.37
CA GLN A 584 -15.57 15.11 -3.00
C GLN A 584 -15.57 16.64 -3.10
N LYS A 585 -14.41 17.29 -2.93
CA LYS A 585 -14.27 18.75 -2.95
C LYS A 585 -13.93 19.30 -4.33
N VAL A 586 -13.17 18.53 -5.11
CA VAL A 586 -12.67 18.96 -6.42
C VAL A 586 -13.74 18.82 -7.51
N PHE A 587 -14.55 17.76 -7.47
CA PHE A 587 -15.46 17.40 -8.57
C PHE A 587 -16.93 17.76 -8.30
N GLU A 588 -17.69 18.01 -9.38
CA GLU A 588 -19.13 18.31 -9.33
C GLU A 588 -19.97 17.14 -8.80
N SER A 589 -21.06 17.47 -8.10
CA SER A 589 -21.93 16.52 -7.38
C SER A 589 -22.46 15.36 -8.22
N GLY A 590 -22.75 15.58 -9.51
CA GLY A 590 -23.36 14.57 -10.39
C GLY A 590 -22.46 13.37 -10.75
N ARG A 591 -21.13 13.51 -10.67
CA ARG A 591 -20.16 12.43 -11.02
C ARG A 591 -19.14 12.12 -9.94
N MET A 592 -19.17 12.87 -8.87
CA MET A 592 -18.32 12.72 -7.70
C MET A 592 -18.32 11.29 -7.13
N LEU A 593 -19.51 10.67 -7.02
CA LEU A 593 -19.62 9.30 -6.50
C LEU A 593 -18.93 8.29 -7.45
N THR A 594 -19.14 8.44 -8.76
CA THR A 594 -18.52 7.58 -9.78
C THR A 594 -16.99 7.69 -9.74
N ILE A 595 -16.44 8.91 -9.72
CA ILE A 595 -14.99 9.13 -9.63
C ILE A 595 -14.45 8.51 -8.34
N LYS A 596 -15.12 8.74 -7.21
CA LYS A 596 -14.70 8.17 -5.93
C LYS A 596 -14.65 6.64 -5.96
N ILE A 597 -15.69 5.99 -6.51
CA ILE A 597 -15.73 4.52 -6.64
C ILE A 597 -14.63 4.04 -7.59
N LEU A 598 -14.45 4.69 -8.75
CA LEU A 598 -13.43 4.33 -9.72
C LEU A 598 -12.00 4.48 -9.18
N VAL A 599 -11.72 5.54 -8.41
CA VAL A 599 -10.42 5.73 -7.77
C VAL A 599 -10.16 4.65 -6.71
N ILE A 600 -11.15 4.35 -5.86
CA ILE A 600 -11.03 3.26 -4.89
C ILE A 600 -10.78 1.94 -5.62
N LEU A 601 -11.58 1.63 -6.64
CA LEU A 601 -11.44 0.42 -7.44
C LEU A 601 -10.04 0.32 -8.08
N LEU A 602 -9.56 1.39 -8.71
CA LEU A 602 -8.23 1.43 -9.31
C LEU A 602 -7.13 1.14 -8.28
N VAL A 603 -7.19 1.79 -7.11
CA VAL A 603 -6.20 1.57 -6.04
C VAL A 603 -6.21 0.13 -5.54
N LEU A 604 -7.39 -0.46 -5.36
CA LEU A 604 -7.52 -1.86 -4.93
C LEU A 604 -6.99 -2.82 -6.00
N LEU A 605 -7.29 -2.57 -7.29
CA LEU A 605 -6.82 -3.40 -8.40
C LEU A 605 -5.30 -3.33 -8.61
N VAL A 606 -4.69 -2.14 -8.49
CA VAL A 606 -3.22 -1.98 -8.61
C VAL A 606 -2.51 -2.74 -7.49
N ASN A 607 -3.02 -2.63 -6.25
CA ASN A 607 -2.48 -3.37 -5.12
C ASN A 607 -2.65 -4.89 -5.25
N LEU A 608 -3.76 -5.36 -5.83
CA LEU A 608 -3.93 -6.79 -6.13
C LEU A 608 -2.97 -7.27 -7.23
N ASN A 609 -2.78 -6.50 -8.31
CA ASN A 609 -1.78 -6.84 -9.33
C ASN A 609 -0.39 -6.96 -8.72
N TYR A 610 -0.02 -6.01 -7.86
CA TYR A 610 1.24 -6.09 -7.12
C TYR A 610 1.34 -7.36 -6.26
N ALA A 611 0.27 -7.73 -5.53
CA ALA A 611 0.27 -8.96 -4.72
C ALA A 611 0.45 -10.24 -5.55
N PHE A 612 -0.31 -10.37 -6.64
CA PHE A 612 -0.20 -11.54 -7.53
C PHE A 612 1.10 -11.56 -8.33
N ARG A 613 1.65 -10.40 -8.71
CA ARG A 613 2.97 -10.31 -9.32
C ARG A 613 4.06 -10.81 -8.37
N CYS A 614 4.04 -10.36 -7.11
CA CYS A 614 4.99 -10.86 -6.10
C CYS A 614 4.82 -12.36 -5.86
N ALA A 615 3.57 -12.85 -5.76
CA ALA A 615 3.29 -14.28 -5.62
C ALA A 615 3.74 -15.10 -6.84
N PHE A 616 3.59 -14.57 -8.05
CA PHE A 616 4.13 -15.18 -9.26
C PHE A 616 5.65 -15.23 -9.24
N MET A 617 6.33 -14.13 -8.87
CA MET A 617 7.80 -14.14 -8.78
C MET A 617 8.30 -15.17 -7.77
N LEU A 618 7.59 -15.35 -6.64
CA LEU A 618 7.92 -16.40 -5.66
C LEU A 618 7.85 -17.82 -6.23
N SER A 619 6.96 -18.08 -7.20
CA SER A 619 6.86 -19.39 -7.82
C SER A 619 8.00 -19.70 -8.80
N GLN A 620 8.78 -18.67 -9.19
CA GLN A 620 9.89 -18.78 -10.14
C GLN A 620 11.25 -18.95 -9.46
N ILE A 621 11.29 -18.86 -8.13
CA ILE A 621 12.48 -19.10 -7.29
C ILE A 621 12.49 -20.60 -6.95
#